data_AF-A0A2V9WUH0-F1
#
_entry.id   AF-A0A2V9WUH0-F1
#
_cell.length_a   1.000
_cell.length_b   1.000
_cell.length_c   1.000
_cell.angle_alpha   90.00
_cell.angle_beta   90.00
_cell.angle_gamma   90.00
#
_symmetry.space_group_name_H-M   'P 1'
#
loop_
_entity.id
_entity.type
_entity.pdbx_description
1 polymer ?
#
loop_
_entity_poly.entity_id
_entity_poly.type
_entity_poly.pdbx_seq_one_letter_code
_entity_poly.pdbx_strand_id
1 'polypeptide(L)'
;MSMNVREILKFKKSFLRRLRAEMEGNRDNWERFVLIKLDAREGMSMYPRLLPGATVLIDRHYNSLKPYRKGEFNMYAVLKDDTCTVKYVEVVGNHLILRPHNQAYPIEVMTIEEGKTSADYIVGRICYVGIET
;
A
#
# COMPACT_ATOMS: atom_id res chain seq x y z
N MET A 1 -16.80 -1.37 14.94
CA MET A 1 -15.80 -2.46 14.92
C MET A 1 -14.61 -2.01 15.77
N SER A 2 -14.22 -2.77 16.79
CA SER A 2 -13.02 -2.44 17.58
C SER A 2 -11.78 -2.79 16.75
N MET A 3 -10.91 -1.80 16.51
CA MET A 3 -9.62 -2.04 15.88
C MET A 3 -8.76 -2.86 16.86
N ASN A 4 -8.52 -4.14 16.56
CA ASN A 4 -7.67 -5.00 17.37
C ASN A 4 -6.20 -4.64 17.10
N VAL A 5 -5.71 -3.60 17.80
CA VAL A 5 -4.31 -3.15 17.72
C VAL A 5 -3.41 -4.26 18.28
N ARG A 6 -2.55 -4.83 17.44
CA ARG A 6 -1.57 -5.85 17.86
C ARG A 6 -0.34 -5.24 18.53
N GLU A 7 0.14 -4.12 17.99
CA GLU A 7 1.36 -3.45 18.44
C GLU A 7 1.35 -1.97 18.05
N ILE A 8 2.12 -1.14 18.77
CA ILE A 8 2.35 0.28 18.45
C ILE A 8 3.84 0.53 18.29
N LEU A 9 4.29 0.79 17.06
CA LEU A 9 5.66 1.23 16.79
C LEU A 9 5.74 2.76 16.78
N LYS A 10 6.74 3.30 17.48
CA LYS A 10 6.95 4.75 17.56
C LYS A 10 7.75 5.25 16.37
N PHE A 11 7.21 6.25 15.67
CA PHE A 11 7.91 6.99 14.62
C PHE A 11 8.21 8.42 15.08
N LYS A 12 9.31 9.00 14.57
CA LYS A 12 9.61 10.42 14.81
C LYS A 12 8.49 11.29 14.24
N LYS A 13 7.95 12.22 15.03
CA LYS A 13 6.90 13.16 14.60
C LYS A 13 7.29 13.94 13.33
N SER A 14 8.56 14.37 13.24
CA SER A 14 9.09 15.07 12.07
C SER A 14 9.08 14.20 10.81
N PHE A 15 9.34 12.90 10.94
CA PHE A 15 9.27 11.94 9.84
C PHE A 15 7.83 11.79 9.30
N LEU A 16 6.83 11.72 10.18
CA LEU A 16 5.44 11.60 9.75
C LEU A 16 4.92 12.91 9.13
N ARG A 17 5.26 14.07 9.72
CA ARG A 17 4.80 15.39 9.23
C ARG A 17 5.33 15.74 7.84
N ARG A 18 6.51 15.24 7.45
CA ARG A 18 7.05 15.49 6.10
C ARG A 18 6.40 14.63 5.01
N LEU A 19 5.58 13.64 5.36
CA LEU A 19 4.92 12.81 4.36
C LEU A 19 3.80 13.62 3.71
N ARG A 20 3.93 13.87 2.40
CA ARG A 20 2.89 14.53 1.61
C ARG A 20 1.70 13.59 1.48
N ALA A 21 0.50 14.12 1.72
CA ALA A 21 -0.77 13.48 1.42
C ALA A 21 -1.22 13.85 0.00
N GLU A 22 -1.96 12.95 -0.65
CA GLU A 22 -2.64 13.18 -1.93
C GLU A 22 -3.85 12.23 -1.92
N MET A 23 -4.98 12.76 -1.47
CA MET A 23 -6.20 12.02 -1.23
C MET A 23 -7.16 12.16 -2.40
N GLU A 24 -7.66 11.03 -2.88
CA GLU A 24 -8.83 10.92 -3.74
C GLU A 24 -9.99 10.34 -2.89
N GLY A 25 -11.12 11.05 -2.85
CA GLY A 25 -12.23 10.75 -1.93
C GLY A 25 -12.05 11.32 -0.52
N ASN A 26 -13.00 11.05 0.38
CA ASN A 26 -12.96 11.53 1.78
C ASN A 26 -12.33 10.49 2.72
N ARG A 27 -11.18 10.82 3.30
CA ARG A 27 -10.47 10.00 4.30
C ARG A 27 -10.13 10.75 5.57
N ASP A 28 -10.73 11.91 5.82
CA ASP A 28 -10.33 12.81 6.92
C ASP A 28 -10.46 12.17 8.31
N ASN A 29 -11.42 11.26 8.46
CA ASN A 29 -11.69 10.54 9.71
C ASN A 29 -10.91 9.23 9.86
N TRP A 30 -10.02 8.90 8.92
CA TRP A 30 -9.24 7.66 8.98
C TRP A 30 -7.99 7.85 9.85
N GLU A 31 -7.59 6.80 10.58
CA GLU A 31 -6.24 6.74 11.15
C GLU A 31 -5.21 6.78 10.03
N ARG A 32 -4.56 7.92 9.80
CA ARG A 32 -3.73 8.11 8.60
C ARG A 32 -2.63 7.06 8.44
N PHE A 33 -1.98 6.68 9.54
CA PHE A 33 -0.84 5.79 9.53
C PHE A 33 -1.18 4.47 10.19
N VAL A 34 -1.01 3.37 9.46
CA VAL A 34 -1.23 2.01 9.98
C VAL A 34 -0.05 1.11 9.62
N LEU A 35 0.20 0.12 10.46
CA LEU A 35 1.22 -0.89 10.24
C LEU A 35 0.56 -2.22 9.92
N ILE A 36 1.11 -2.93 8.95
CA ILE A 36 0.78 -4.33 8.69
C ILE A 36 2.06 -5.15 8.63
N LYS A 37 1.97 -6.41 9.07
CA LYS A 37 3.02 -7.41 8.88
C LYS A 37 2.69 -8.24 7.66
N LEU A 38 3.61 -8.31 6.71
CA LEU A 38 3.44 -9.07 5.49
C LEU A 38 3.71 -10.55 5.75
N ASP A 39 2.92 -11.41 5.13
CA ASP A 39 3.23 -12.83 5.11
C ASP A 39 4.41 -13.14 4.18
N ALA A 40 4.84 -14.40 4.16
CA ALA A 40 5.97 -14.82 3.35
C ALA A 40 5.70 -14.69 1.84
N ARG A 41 4.47 -14.94 1.39
CA ARG A 41 4.11 -14.89 -0.04
C ARG A 41 4.11 -13.45 -0.54
N GLU A 42 3.49 -12.54 0.20
CA GLU A 42 3.45 -11.12 -0.13
C GLU A 42 4.85 -10.50 -0.08
N GLY A 43 5.65 -10.83 0.94
CA GLY A 43 7.05 -10.42 1.01
C GLY A 43 7.86 -10.90 -0.21
N MET A 44 7.75 -12.17 -0.57
CA MET A 44 8.47 -12.74 -1.72
C MET A 44 8.03 -12.18 -3.07
N SER A 45 6.76 -11.82 -3.23
CA SER A 45 6.24 -11.19 -4.46
C SER A 45 6.89 -9.84 -4.75
N MET A 46 7.41 -9.17 -3.72
CA MET A 46 8.06 -7.87 -3.81
C MET A 46 9.56 -7.92 -3.51
N TYR A 47 10.17 -9.10 -3.38
CA TYR A 47 11.61 -9.24 -3.12
C TYR A 47 12.45 -8.66 -4.27
N PRO A 48 13.54 -7.91 -4.00
CA PRO A 48 14.12 -7.58 -2.69
C PRO A 48 13.60 -6.29 -2.05
N ARG A 49 12.54 -5.66 -2.60
CA ARG A 49 11.96 -4.42 -2.06
C ARG A 49 11.27 -4.64 -0.72
N LEU A 50 10.71 -5.83 -0.52
CA LEU A 50 10.16 -6.33 0.74
C LEU A 50 10.78 -7.69 1.04
N LEU A 51 10.83 -8.03 2.33
CA LEU A 51 11.25 -9.34 2.80
C LEU A 51 10.04 -10.09 3.38
N PRO A 52 10.05 -11.43 3.37
CA PRO A 52 9.10 -12.22 4.17
C PRO A 52 9.03 -11.73 5.61
N GLY A 53 7.83 -11.50 6.14
CA GLY A 53 7.65 -11.05 7.53
C GLY A 53 7.90 -9.55 7.76
N ALA A 54 8.24 -8.77 6.73
CA ALA A 54 8.47 -7.33 6.88
C ALA A 54 7.24 -6.61 7.42
N THR A 55 7.47 -5.64 8.30
CA THR A 55 6.43 -4.75 8.82
C THR A 55 6.47 -3.44 8.03
N VAL A 56 5.36 -3.07 7.38
CA VAL A 56 5.30 -1.88 6.53
C VAL A 56 4.37 -0.82 7.10
N LEU A 57 4.78 0.45 7.02
CA LEU A 57 3.95 1.59 7.36
C LEU A 57 3.21 2.06 6.10
N ILE A 58 1.89 2.17 6.22
CA ILE A 58 1.00 2.64 5.17
C ILE A 58 0.58 4.08 5.51
N ASP A 59 0.76 5.00 4.56
CA ASP A 59 0.11 6.32 4.57
C ASP A 59 -1.22 6.23 3.82
N ARG A 60 -2.32 6.10 4.57
CA ARG A 60 -3.69 5.95 4.04
C ARG A 60 -4.23 7.24 3.41
N HIS A 61 -3.54 8.37 3.61
CA HIS A 61 -3.88 9.65 3.00
C HIS A 61 -3.08 9.90 1.70
N TYR A 62 -2.40 8.87 1.18
CA TYR A 62 -1.82 8.89 -0.16
C TYR A 62 -2.34 7.70 -0.95
N ASN A 63 -3.45 7.88 -1.65
CA ASN A 63 -4.09 6.87 -2.50
C ASN A 63 -4.14 7.27 -3.97
N SER A 64 -3.56 8.41 -4.35
CA SER A 64 -3.37 8.77 -5.75
C SER A 64 -2.23 7.99 -6.40
N LEU A 65 -2.36 7.70 -7.69
CA LEU A 65 -1.33 7.06 -8.53
C LEU A 65 -0.23 8.03 -8.99
N LYS A 66 -0.34 9.33 -8.64
CA LYS A 66 0.72 10.30 -8.91
C LYS A 66 2.06 9.86 -8.27
N PRO A 67 3.19 9.90 -9.00
CA PRO A 67 4.49 9.55 -8.44
C PRO A 67 4.79 10.33 -7.15
N TYR A 68 5.18 9.64 -6.08
CA TYR A 68 5.53 10.32 -4.84
C TYR A 68 6.89 11.01 -4.96
N ARG A 69 7.83 10.33 -5.62
CA ARG A 69 9.16 10.82 -5.98
C ARG A 69 9.37 10.69 -7.48
N LYS A 70 10.09 11.64 -8.06
CA LYS A 70 10.39 11.64 -9.50
C LYS A 70 11.24 10.41 -9.85
N GLY A 71 10.79 9.62 -10.83
CA GLY A 71 11.49 8.43 -11.31
C GLY A 71 11.36 7.19 -10.43
N GLU A 72 10.56 7.22 -9.36
CA GLU A 72 10.32 6.06 -8.49
C GLU A 72 8.87 5.60 -8.59
N PHE A 73 8.66 4.28 -8.67
CA PHE A 73 7.35 3.68 -8.53
C PHE A 73 6.93 3.63 -7.07
N ASN A 74 5.70 4.04 -6.80
CA ASN A 74 5.09 3.88 -5.49
C ASN A 74 4.68 2.41 -5.28
N MET A 75 4.96 1.87 -4.10
CA MET A 75 4.34 0.63 -3.64
C MET A 75 3.05 0.98 -2.89
N TYR A 76 1.98 0.25 -3.15
CA TYR A 76 0.69 0.46 -2.50
C TYR A 76 0.25 -0.82 -1.80
N ALA A 77 -0.39 -0.63 -0.64
CA ALA A 77 -1.29 -1.63 -0.10
C ALA A 77 -2.62 -1.55 -0.86
N VAL A 78 -3.08 -2.68 -1.39
CA VAL A 78 -4.28 -2.79 -2.23
C VAL A 78 -5.23 -3.80 -1.62
N LEU A 79 -6.50 -3.42 -1.51
CA LEU A 79 -7.59 -4.31 -1.10
C LEU A 79 -7.98 -5.20 -2.29
N LYS A 80 -7.87 -6.52 -2.12
CA LYS A 80 -8.19 -7.53 -3.11
C LYS A 80 -8.81 -8.75 -2.43
N ASP A 81 -10.02 -9.16 -2.86
CA ASP A 81 -10.71 -10.35 -2.34
C ASP A 81 -10.80 -10.37 -0.80
N ASP A 82 -11.15 -9.23 -0.18
CA ASP A 82 -11.13 -9.00 1.28
C ASP A 82 -9.77 -9.18 1.97
N THR A 83 -8.71 -9.31 1.19
CA THR A 83 -7.32 -9.38 1.65
C THR A 83 -6.54 -8.12 1.25
N CYS A 84 -5.35 -7.95 1.83
CA CYS A 84 -4.47 -6.83 1.52
C CYS A 84 -3.18 -7.35 0.87
N THR A 85 -2.88 -6.88 -0.32
CA THR A 85 -1.64 -7.19 -1.05
C THR A 85 -0.77 -5.94 -1.21
N VAL A 86 0.55 -6.10 -1.35
CA VAL A 86 1.46 -5.01 -1.67
C VAL A 86 2.04 -5.19 -3.06
N LYS A 87 1.76 -4.24 -3.96
CA LYS A 87 2.18 -4.28 -5.37
C LYS A 87 2.48 -2.87 -5.91
N TYR A 88 3.13 -2.80 -7.07
CA TYR A 88 3.05 -1.61 -7.92
C TYR A 88 1.70 -1.59 -8.62
N VAL A 89 1.10 -0.41 -8.76
CA VAL A 89 -0.26 -0.27 -9.30
C VAL A 89 -0.25 0.64 -10.53
N GLU A 90 -0.86 0.15 -11.60
CA GLU A 90 -1.16 0.92 -12.81
C GLU A 90 -2.64 0.80 -13.14
N VAL A 91 -3.20 1.78 -13.85
CA VAL A 91 -4.58 1.72 -14.35
C VAL A 91 -4.55 1.70 -15.87
N VAL A 92 -5.25 0.73 -16.46
CA VAL A 92 -5.40 0.59 -17.92
C VAL A 92 -6.88 0.38 -18.23
N GLY A 93 -7.52 1.39 -18.83
CA GLY A 93 -8.96 1.40 -19.03
C GLY A 93 -9.68 1.28 -17.68
N ASN A 94 -10.55 0.27 -17.55
CA ASN A 94 -11.29 -0.01 -16.32
C ASN A 94 -10.64 -1.10 -15.44
N HIS A 95 -9.33 -1.26 -15.54
CA HIS A 95 -8.60 -2.29 -14.80
C HIS A 95 -7.45 -1.70 -13.97
N LEU A 96 -7.29 -2.24 -12.78
CA LEU A 96 -6.10 -2.12 -11.94
C LEU A 96 -5.14 -3.25 -12.27
N ILE A 97 -3.93 -2.90 -12.68
CA ILE A 97 -2.83 -3.83 -12.92
C ILE A 97 -1.93 -3.82 -11.69
N LEU A 98 -1.82 -4.97 -11.02
CA LEU A 98 -0.99 -5.16 -9.86
C LEU A 98 0.28 -5.90 -10.27
N ARG A 99 1.40 -5.17 -10.31
CA ARG A 99 2.70 -5.73 -10.72
C ARG A 99 3.53 -6.10 -9.50
N PRO A 100 3.97 -7.37 -9.39
CA PRO A 100 5.01 -7.74 -8.44
C PRO A 100 6.35 -7.15 -8.86
N HIS A 101 7.27 -6.98 -7.91
CA HIS A 101 8.67 -6.69 -8.22
C HIS A 101 9.40 -7.97 -8.65
N ASN A 102 9.08 -9.09 -8.01
CA ASN A 102 9.64 -10.39 -8.32
C ASN A 102 8.91 -11.00 -9.53
N GLN A 103 9.62 -11.14 -10.65
CA GLN A 103 9.06 -11.62 -11.91
C GLN A 103 8.64 -13.10 -11.89
N ALA A 104 9.03 -13.86 -10.86
CA ALA A 104 8.53 -15.21 -10.64
C ALA A 104 7.06 -15.25 -10.18
N TYR A 105 6.49 -14.10 -9.80
CA TYR A 105 5.10 -13.96 -9.40
C TYR A 105 4.27 -13.38 -10.55
N PRO A 106 3.01 -13.82 -10.73
CA PRO A 106 2.17 -13.34 -11.81
C PRO A 106 1.75 -11.88 -11.60
N ILE A 107 1.55 -11.17 -12.71
CA ILE A 107 0.81 -9.91 -12.71
C ILE A 107 -0.67 -10.23 -12.46
N GLU A 108 -1.28 -9.51 -11.53
CA GLU A 108 -2.71 -9.66 -11.24
C GLU A 108 -3.47 -8.49 -11.87
N VAL A 109 -4.69 -8.76 -12.32
CA VAL A 109 -5.57 -7.77 -12.95
C VAL A 109 -6.89 -7.78 -12.21
N MET A 110 -7.33 -6.61 -11.77
CA MET A 110 -8.62 -6.42 -11.11
C MET A 110 -9.48 -5.47 -11.95
N THR A 111 -10.74 -5.80 -12.15
CA THR A 111 -11.69 -4.88 -12.76
C THR A 111 -12.15 -3.85 -11.73
N ILE A 112 -12.14 -2.58 -12.10
CA ILE A 112 -12.73 -1.52 -11.29
C ILE A 112 -14.25 -1.60 -11.45
N GLU A 113 -14.96 -1.94 -10.38
CA GLU A 113 -16.44 -1.95 -10.39
C GLU A 113 -17.03 -0.58 -10.78
N GLU A 114 -18.22 -0.63 -11.37
CA GLU A 114 -18.97 0.57 -11.74
C GLU A 114 -19.19 1.51 -10.54
N GLY A 115 -18.97 2.81 -10.75
CA GLY A 115 -19.08 3.82 -9.70
C GLY A 115 -17.90 3.88 -8.72
N LYS A 116 -16.95 2.94 -8.79
CA LYS A 116 -15.68 3.01 -8.06
C LYS A 116 -14.56 3.58 -8.93
N THR A 117 -13.50 4.00 -8.25
CA THR A 117 -12.25 4.50 -8.82
C THR A 117 -11.09 3.63 -8.35
N SER A 118 -9.90 3.78 -8.95
CA SER A 118 -8.69 3.09 -8.47
C SER A 118 -8.38 3.40 -7.00
N ALA A 119 -8.72 4.61 -6.55
CA ALA A 119 -8.49 5.08 -5.20
C ALA A 119 -9.27 4.28 -4.14
N ASP A 120 -10.41 3.69 -4.52
CA ASP A 120 -11.24 2.88 -3.63
C ASP A 120 -10.60 1.52 -3.30
N TYR A 121 -9.71 1.02 -4.16
CA TYR A 121 -8.96 -0.23 -3.94
C TYR A 121 -7.62 0.02 -3.26
N ILE A 122 -7.11 1.25 -3.26
CA ILE A 122 -5.82 1.58 -2.63
C ILE A 122 -6.03 1.91 -1.16
N VAL A 123 -5.56 1.02 -0.28
CA VAL A 123 -5.54 1.26 1.17
C VAL A 123 -4.62 2.45 1.49
N GLY A 124 -3.47 2.53 0.84
CA GLY A 124 -2.54 3.65 0.93
C GLY A 124 -1.15 3.32 0.40
N ARG A 125 -0.28 4.33 0.35
CA ARG A 125 1.12 4.16 -0.09
C ARG A 125 1.96 3.54 1.03
N ILE A 126 2.80 2.57 0.69
CA ILE A 126 3.88 2.12 1.58
C ILE A 126 4.89 3.26 1.72
N CYS A 127 5.04 3.80 2.93
CA CYS A 127 5.91 4.94 3.20
C CYS A 127 7.13 4.60 4.06
N TYR A 128 7.17 3.41 4.66
CA TYR A 128 8.32 2.86 5.36
C TYR A 128 8.27 1.33 5.36
N VAL A 129 9.42 0.68 5.30
CA VAL A 129 9.59 -0.77 5.42
C VAL A 129 10.51 -1.02 6.60
N GLY A 130 9.98 -1.66 7.64
CA GLY A 130 10.73 -2.20 8.76
C GLY A 130 11.12 -3.64 8.45
N ILE A 131 12.41 -3.93 8.50
CA ILE A 131 12.92 -5.30 8.49
C ILE A 131 13.02 -5.68 9.96
N GLU A 132 12.20 -6.62 10.42
CA GLU A 132 12.50 -7.29 11.69
C GLU A 132 13.80 -8.09 11.46
N THR A 133 14.84 -7.76 12.22
CA THR A 133 16.05 -8.58 12.38
C THR A 133 15.80 -9.70 13.36
#